data_AF-A0A2K3JNW3-F1
#
_entry.id   AF-A0A2K3JNW3-F1
#
_cell.length_a   1.000
_cell.length_b   1.000
_cell.length_c   1.000
_cell.angle_alpha   90.00
_cell.angle_beta   90.00
_cell.angle_gamma   90.00
#
_symmetry.space_group_name_H-M   'P 1'
#
loop_
_entity.id
_entity.type
_entity.pdbx_description
1 polymer ?
#
loop_
_entity_poly.entity_id
_entity_poly.type
_entity_poly.pdbx_seq_one_letter_code
_entity_poly.pdbx_strand_id
1 'polypeptide(L)'
;GSAWMMLSHQFVEYILWGWDNLPRIVLMYYANFLSSPEGYFHTVICNAEEFRNTTVNHDLHFISWDNPPKQHPHYLTAEHYQSMVESNAPFGRKFGRNEPLLDKIDTELLGRNDHGYVPGMWFSRANPNITKPYSSIRNITELKPGPGAERLKRLINGLLSAEDFKKNQCS
;
A
#
# COMPACT_ATOMS: atom_id res chain seq x y z
N GLY A 1 -11.93 -5.49 9.81
CA GLY A 1 -10.60 -5.47 9.18
C GLY A 1 -10.22 -4.04 8.85
N SER A 2 -9.19 -3.82 8.04
CA SER A 2 -8.84 -2.48 7.55
C SER A 2 -9.76 -2.10 6.39
N ALA A 3 -10.15 -0.83 6.27
CA ALA A 3 -10.83 -0.33 5.06
C ALA A 3 -9.87 -0.15 3.87
N TRP A 4 -8.56 -0.27 4.10
CA TRP A 4 -7.51 -0.14 3.10
C TRP A 4 -6.96 -1.52 2.79
N MET A 5 -6.79 -1.82 1.52
CA MET A 5 -6.35 -3.15 1.06
C MET A 5 -5.85 -3.09 -0.37
N MET A 6 -5.13 -4.14 -0.77
CA MET A 6 -4.67 -4.34 -2.14
C MET A 6 -5.36 -5.59 -2.67
N LEU A 7 -6.13 -5.42 -3.74
CA LEU A 7 -6.89 -6.49 -4.38
C LEU A 7 -6.22 -6.85 -5.70
N SER A 8 -6.11 -8.15 -5.99
CA SER A 8 -5.64 -8.61 -7.30
C SER A 8 -6.69 -8.28 -8.37
N HIS A 9 -6.22 -8.10 -9.61
CA HIS A 9 -7.11 -7.89 -10.74
C HIS A 9 -8.15 -9.02 -10.86
N GLN A 10 -7.72 -10.28 -10.70
CA GLN A 10 -8.62 -11.43 -10.80
C GLN A 10 -9.73 -11.40 -9.74
N PHE A 11 -9.40 -11.01 -8.50
CA PHE A 11 -10.43 -10.90 -7.45
C PHE A 11 -11.40 -9.75 -7.73
N VAL A 12 -10.91 -8.63 -8.26
CA VAL A 12 -11.77 -7.51 -8.70
C VAL A 12 -12.72 -7.94 -9.82
N GLU A 13 -12.23 -8.70 -10.80
CA GLU A 13 -13.08 -9.26 -11.86
C GLU A 13 -14.14 -10.21 -11.30
N TYR A 14 -13.76 -11.06 -10.35
CA TYR A 14 -14.69 -11.96 -9.67
C TYR A 14 -15.84 -11.21 -8.97
N ILE A 15 -15.54 -10.15 -8.20
CA ILE A 15 -16.59 -9.41 -7.48
C ILE A 15 -17.50 -8.58 -8.41
N LEU A 16 -17.00 -8.14 -9.56
CA LEU A 16 -17.75 -7.30 -10.50
C LEU A 16 -18.54 -8.12 -11.52
N TRP A 17 -17.89 -9.11 -12.13
CA TRP A 17 -18.38 -9.84 -13.30
C TRP A 17 -18.61 -11.33 -13.02
N GLY A 18 -18.24 -11.82 -11.84
CA GLY A 18 -18.40 -13.22 -11.47
C GLY A 18 -19.84 -13.71 -11.58
N TRP A 19 -20.01 -14.94 -12.05
CA TRP A 19 -21.32 -15.59 -12.12
C TRP A 19 -21.81 -16.04 -10.75
N ASP A 20 -20.90 -16.22 -9.78
CA ASP A 20 -21.22 -16.53 -8.39
C ASP A 20 -22.09 -15.44 -7.76
N ASN A 21 -23.06 -15.84 -6.94
CA ASN A 21 -23.96 -14.93 -6.25
C ASN A 21 -23.39 -14.38 -4.94
N LEU A 22 -22.35 -14.99 -4.38
CA LEU A 22 -21.74 -14.61 -3.11
C LEU A 22 -21.38 -13.10 -3.06
N PRO A 23 -20.64 -12.50 -4.01
CA PRO A 23 -20.34 -11.07 -3.94
C PRO A 23 -21.61 -10.20 -3.93
N ARG A 24 -22.63 -10.56 -4.72
CA ARG A 24 -23.90 -9.81 -4.81
C ARG A 24 -24.72 -9.91 -3.52
N ILE A 25 -24.82 -11.12 -2.96
CA ILE A 25 -25.53 -11.36 -1.70
C ILE A 25 -24.84 -10.61 -0.57
N VAL A 26 -23.52 -10.77 -0.43
CA VAL A 26 -22.75 -10.09 0.62
C VAL A 26 -22.83 -8.57 0.45
N LEU A 27 -22.80 -8.05 -0.78
CA LEU A 27 -22.97 -6.61 -1.04
C LEU A 27 -24.32 -6.10 -0.54
N MET A 28 -25.41 -6.85 -0.76
CA MET A 28 -26.74 -6.48 -0.27
C MET A 28 -26.79 -6.35 1.26
N TYR A 29 -26.10 -7.25 1.99
CA TYR A 29 -25.99 -7.15 3.45
C TYR A 29 -25.12 -5.94 3.88
N TYR A 30 -23.96 -5.78 3.26
CA TYR A 30 -23.01 -4.72 3.63
C TYR A 30 -23.44 -3.33 3.17
N ALA A 31 -24.39 -3.19 2.24
CA ALA A 31 -24.95 -1.91 1.83
C ALA A 31 -25.65 -1.15 2.97
N ASN A 32 -26.10 -1.86 4.02
CA ASN A 32 -26.76 -1.27 5.19
C ASN A 32 -25.93 -1.43 6.48
N PHE A 33 -24.64 -1.72 6.36
CA PHE A 33 -23.74 -1.96 7.49
C PHE A 33 -22.85 -0.74 7.76
N LEU A 34 -22.54 -0.45 9.02
CA LEU A 34 -21.60 0.63 9.37
C LEU A 34 -20.18 0.21 8.99
N SER A 35 -19.42 1.09 8.33
CA SER A 35 -18.05 0.81 7.88
C SER A 35 -17.96 -0.41 6.95
N SER A 36 -18.89 -0.53 5.99
CA SER A 36 -18.99 -1.66 5.06
C SER A 36 -17.67 -2.16 4.48
N PRO A 37 -16.73 -1.30 4.01
CA PRO A 37 -15.47 -1.75 3.42
C PRO A 37 -14.57 -2.52 4.39
N GLU A 38 -14.70 -2.31 5.71
CA GLU A 38 -13.90 -3.01 6.72
C GLU A 38 -14.29 -4.47 6.88
N GLY A 39 -15.42 -4.91 6.32
CA GLY A 39 -15.90 -6.28 6.39
C GLY A 39 -16.17 -6.91 5.01
N TYR A 40 -16.77 -6.17 4.08
CA TYR A 40 -17.23 -6.71 2.78
C TYR A 40 -16.18 -7.54 2.06
N PHE A 41 -15.00 -6.95 1.78
CA PHE A 41 -13.97 -7.62 0.99
C PHE A 41 -13.38 -8.84 1.70
N HIS A 42 -13.14 -8.75 3.01
CA HIS A 42 -12.66 -9.85 3.84
C HIS A 42 -13.65 -11.02 3.81
N THR A 43 -14.93 -10.74 3.99
CA THR A 43 -16.00 -11.74 3.96
C THR A 43 -16.07 -12.43 2.59
N VAL A 44 -16.07 -11.66 1.49
CA VAL A 44 -16.14 -12.25 0.15
C VAL A 44 -14.91 -13.08 -0.17
N ILE A 45 -13.69 -12.57 0.08
CA ILE A 45 -12.46 -13.29 -0.29
C ILE A 45 -12.25 -14.56 0.52
N CYS A 46 -12.64 -14.57 1.81
CA CYS A 46 -12.51 -15.75 2.65
C CYS A 46 -13.55 -16.83 2.33
N ASN A 47 -14.70 -16.47 1.75
CA ASN A 47 -15.77 -17.42 1.42
C ASN A 47 -15.79 -17.82 -0.06
N ALA A 48 -14.89 -17.27 -0.88
CA ALA A 48 -14.70 -17.69 -2.27
C ALA A 48 -13.61 -18.77 -2.34
N GLU A 49 -13.99 -20.00 -2.70
CA GLU A 49 -13.09 -21.16 -2.71
C GLU A 49 -11.83 -20.94 -3.56
N GLU A 50 -11.97 -20.25 -4.69
CA GLU A 50 -10.89 -19.94 -5.62
C GLU A 50 -9.86 -18.95 -5.04
N PHE A 51 -10.26 -18.12 -4.06
CA PHE A 51 -9.45 -17.00 -3.54
C PHE A 51 -9.03 -17.12 -2.07
N ARG A 52 -9.67 -17.98 -1.26
CA ARG A 52 -9.35 -18.11 0.18
C ARG A 52 -7.86 -18.32 0.47
N ASN A 53 -7.19 -19.10 -0.39
CA ASN A 53 -5.76 -19.44 -0.30
C ASN A 53 -4.81 -18.39 -0.91
N THR A 54 -5.33 -17.31 -1.50
CA THR A 54 -4.51 -16.23 -2.10
C THR A 54 -4.39 -15.02 -1.19
N THR A 55 -4.84 -15.14 0.06
CA THR A 55 -4.87 -14.04 1.03
C THR A 55 -3.54 -13.89 1.76
N VAL A 56 -3.18 -12.65 2.08
CA VAL A 56 -2.06 -12.29 2.95
C VAL A 56 -2.63 -11.33 4.00
N ASN A 57 -2.51 -11.65 5.29
CA ASN A 57 -3.08 -10.86 6.38
C ASN A 57 -2.24 -9.61 6.70
N HIS A 58 -2.13 -8.70 5.73
CA HIS A 58 -1.41 -7.45 5.85
C HIS A 58 -1.93 -6.44 4.82
N ASP A 59 -2.30 -5.22 5.26
CA ASP A 59 -2.88 -4.20 4.36
C ASP A 59 -1.82 -3.29 3.69
N LEU A 60 -0.54 -3.56 3.94
CA LEU A 60 0.63 -2.84 3.41
C LEU A 60 0.72 -1.36 3.84
N HIS A 61 0.04 -0.99 4.92
CA HIS A 61 0.15 0.34 5.52
C HIS A 61 0.90 0.30 6.86
N PHE A 62 1.78 1.28 7.07
CA PHE A 62 2.23 1.62 8.41
C PHE A 62 1.17 2.51 9.07
N ILE A 63 0.61 2.05 10.19
CA ILE A 63 -0.39 2.78 10.96
C ILE A 63 -0.01 2.74 12.43
N SER A 64 0.05 3.90 13.06
CA SER A 64 0.26 4.03 14.51
C SER A 64 -1.09 4.10 15.22
N TRP A 65 -1.31 3.20 16.18
CA TRP A 65 -2.55 3.07 16.94
C TRP A 65 -2.27 3.15 18.44
N ASP A 66 -3.26 3.63 19.19
CA ASP A 66 -3.36 3.33 20.62
C ASP A 66 -3.44 1.80 20.83
N ASN A 67 -3.08 1.33 22.02
CA ASN A 67 -3.33 -0.05 22.44
C ASN A 67 -4.19 -0.08 23.72
N PRO A 68 -5.47 -0.49 23.65
CA PRO A 68 -6.20 -0.98 22.46
C PRO A 68 -6.50 0.14 21.44
N PRO A 69 -6.72 -0.21 20.16
CA PRO A 69 -6.95 0.78 19.10
C PRO A 69 -8.26 1.55 19.32
N LYS A 70 -8.18 2.88 19.18
CA LYS A 70 -9.34 3.78 19.13
C LYS A 70 -9.94 3.83 17.72
N GLN A 71 -11.00 4.61 17.51
CA GLN A 71 -11.67 4.75 16.20
C GLN A 71 -10.75 5.33 15.10
N HIS A 72 -9.78 6.18 15.47
CA HIS A 72 -8.89 6.82 14.52
C HIS A 72 -7.42 6.63 14.93
N PRO A 73 -6.52 6.35 13.97
CA PRO A 73 -5.10 6.19 14.27
C PRO A 73 -4.47 7.54 14.66
N HIS A 74 -3.27 7.48 15.23
CA HIS A 74 -2.47 8.66 15.51
C HIS A 74 -2.06 9.38 14.22
N TYR A 75 -1.80 10.68 14.35
CA TYR A 75 -1.09 11.42 13.31
C TYR A 75 0.39 11.04 13.36
N LEU A 76 0.94 10.67 12.21
CA LEU A 76 2.36 10.34 12.08
C LEU A 76 3.19 11.62 12.09
N THR A 77 4.20 11.63 12.95
CA THR A 77 5.16 12.73 13.16
C THR A 77 6.58 12.26 12.89
N ALA A 78 7.56 13.17 12.93
CA ALA A 78 8.97 12.84 12.72
C ALA A 78 9.49 11.72 13.65
N GLU A 79 8.92 11.57 14.84
CA GLU A 79 9.24 10.51 15.81
C GLU A 79 8.92 9.10 15.26
N HIS A 80 7.91 9.00 14.40
CA HIS A 80 7.48 7.74 13.80
C HIS A 80 8.27 7.36 12.55
N TYR A 81 9.15 8.24 12.06
CA TYR A 81 9.83 8.07 10.77
C TYR A 81 10.63 6.76 10.71
N GLN A 82 11.43 6.48 11.75
CA GLN A 82 12.29 5.31 11.76
C GLN A 82 11.47 4.01 11.70
N SER A 83 10.47 3.86 12.57
CA SER A 83 9.57 2.70 12.59
C SER A 83 8.80 2.53 11.28
N MET A 84 8.40 3.64 10.66
CA MET A 84 7.75 3.62 9.34
C MET A 84 8.68 3.07 8.27
N VAL A 85 9.95 3.50 8.22
CA VAL A 85 10.93 2.99 7.25
C VAL A 85 11.26 1.51 7.52
N GLU A 86 11.42 1.13 8.79
CA GLU A 86 11.75 -0.24 9.21
C GLU A 86 10.62 -1.22 8.96
N SER A 87 9.35 -0.77 8.98
CA SER A 87 8.19 -1.60 8.64
C SER A 87 8.23 -2.12 7.21
N ASN A 88 9.03 -1.50 6.33
CA ASN A 88 9.08 -1.77 4.89
C ASN A 88 7.73 -1.58 4.15
N ALA A 89 6.71 -1.04 4.82
CA ALA A 89 5.41 -0.77 4.22
C ALA A 89 5.52 0.32 3.13
N PRO A 90 4.92 0.11 1.96
CA PRO A 90 4.94 1.11 0.89
C PRO A 90 4.06 2.34 1.17
N PHE A 91 3.10 2.23 2.08
CA PHE A 91 2.18 3.31 2.44
C PHE A 91 2.19 3.57 3.95
N GLY A 92 1.79 4.78 4.35
CA GLY A 92 1.59 5.16 5.74
C GLY A 92 0.35 6.02 5.91
N ARG A 93 -0.29 5.96 7.08
CA ARG A 93 -1.38 6.88 7.46
C ARG A 93 -1.52 7.01 8.98
N LYS A 94 -2.07 8.11 9.51
CA LYS A 94 -2.52 9.33 8.81
C LYS A 94 -1.51 10.46 9.01
N PHE A 95 -1.33 11.31 8.02
CA PHE A 95 -0.48 12.49 8.13
C PHE A 95 -1.32 13.73 8.44
N GLY A 96 -0.81 14.58 9.32
CA GLY A 96 -1.40 15.89 9.55
C GLY A 96 -1.18 16.79 8.34
N ARG A 97 -1.92 17.90 8.28
CA ARG A 97 -1.69 18.91 7.25
C ARG A 97 -0.35 19.62 7.54
N ASN A 98 0.50 19.76 6.52
CA ASN A 98 1.80 20.42 6.61
C ASN A 98 2.73 19.79 7.67
N GLU A 99 2.67 18.46 7.85
CA GLU A 99 3.57 17.79 8.77
C GLU A 99 5.02 17.78 8.26
N PRO A 100 6.01 18.20 9.06
CA PRO A 100 7.43 18.17 8.67
C PRO A 100 7.94 16.77 8.30
N LEU A 101 7.26 15.72 8.77
CA LEU A 101 7.53 14.34 8.38
C LEU A 101 7.41 14.14 6.85
N LEU A 102 6.47 14.83 6.19
CA LEU A 102 6.26 14.71 4.75
C LEU A 102 7.48 15.21 3.97
N ASP A 103 8.06 16.34 4.37
CA ASP A 103 9.29 16.87 3.75
C ASP A 103 10.47 15.91 3.95
N LYS A 104 10.54 15.26 5.11
CA LYS A 104 11.54 14.23 5.39
C LYS A 104 11.36 13.01 4.48
N ILE A 105 10.12 12.53 4.28
CA ILE A 105 9.82 11.43 3.34
C ILE A 105 10.22 11.81 1.92
N ASP A 106 9.82 13.02 1.47
CA ASP A 106 10.13 13.52 0.14
C ASP A 106 11.63 13.57 -0.11
N THR A 107 12.40 14.08 0.85
CA THR A 107 13.85 14.24 0.72
C THR A 107 14.59 12.90 0.83
N GLU A 108 14.33 12.13 1.89
CA GLU A 108 15.16 10.97 2.24
C GLU A 108 14.71 9.66 1.56
N LEU A 109 13.41 9.48 1.32
CA LEU A 109 12.88 8.24 0.73
C LEU A 109 12.60 8.35 -0.77
N LEU A 110 12.10 9.51 -1.19
CA LEU A 110 11.69 9.74 -2.58
C LEU A 110 12.75 10.51 -3.38
N GLY A 111 13.72 11.15 -2.73
CA GLY A 111 14.75 11.95 -3.41
C GLY A 111 14.16 13.12 -4.20
N ARG A 112 13.02 13.64 -3.76
CA ARG A 112 12.34 14.79 -4.36
C ARG A 112 13.13 16.06 -4.01
N ASN A 113 13.43 16.85 -5.03
CA ASN A 113 14.02 18.18 -4.81
C ASN A 113 12.96 19.16 -4.30
N ASP A 114 13.40 20.23 -3.64
CA ASP A 114 12.53 21.34 -3.26
C ASP A 114 11.76 21.87 -4.47
N HIS A 115 10.43 21.94 -4.33
CA HIS A 115 9.49 22.31 -5.40
C HIS A 115 9.57 21.47 -6.69
N GLY A 116 10.19 20.29 -6.63
CA GLY A 116 10.36 19.37 -7.75
C GLY A 116 9.43 18.17 -7.70
N TYR A 117 9.54 17.31 -8.72
CA TYR A 117 8.86 16.03 -8.80
C TYR A 117 9.74 14.91 -8.24
N VAL A 118 9.12 13.81 -7.80
CA VAL A 118 9.85 12.58 -7.43
C VAL A 118 10.53 12.05 -8.70
N PRO A 119 11.88 11.96 -8.72
CA PRO A 119 12.58 11.53 -9.92
C PRO A 119 12.36 10.03 -10.14
N GLY A 120 11.64 9.68 -11.21
CA GLY A 120 11.62 8.31 -11.72
C GLY A 120 12.78 8.04 -12.66
N MET A 121 13.03 6.77 -13.01
CA MET A 121 14.08 6.40 -13.99
C MET A 121 13.78 6.87 -15.43
N TRP A 122 12.53 7.29 -15.70
CA TRP A 122 12.16 7.98 -16.94
C TRP A 122 12.78 9.39 -17.05
N PHE A 123 13.26 9.95 -15.93
CA PHE A 123 13.84 11.29 -15.83
C PHE A 123 15.37 11.22 -15.75
N SER A 124 16.05 11.71 -16.78
CA SER A 124 17.50 11.93 -16.73
C SER A 124 17.75 13.38 -16.29
N ARG A 125 18.37 13.57 -15.10
CA ARG A 125 18.82 14.92 -14.69
C ARG A 125 19.78 15.45 -15.74
N ALA A 126 19.45 16.62 -16.31
CA ALA A 126 20.36 17.29 -17.22
C ALA A 126 21.63 17.69 -16.45
N ASN A 127 22.78 17.56 -17.11
CA ASN A 127 24.06 17.95 -16.53
C ASN A 127 24.01 19.45 -16.22
N PRO A 128 24.30 19.90 -14.98
CA PRO A 128 24.18 21.31 -14.59
C PRO A 128 25.11 22.25 -15.38
N ASN A 129 26.12 21.69 -16.07
CA ASN A 129 27.06 22.42 -16.93
C ASN A 129 26.56 22.63 -18.38
N ILE A 130 25.34 22.19 -18.72
CA ILE A 130 24.79 22.33 -20.09
C ILE A 130 23.75 23.45 -20.10
N THR A 131 23.95 24.43 -20.97
CA THR A 131 23.18 25.69 -21.14
C THR A 131 21.71 25.52 -21.55
N LYS A 132 21.25 24.29 -21.80
CA LYS A 132 19.84 23.94 -21.96
C LYS A 132 19.59 22.60 -21.27
N PRO A 133 18.94 22.56 -20.09
CA PRO A 133 18.65 21.31 -19.42
C PRO A 133 17.45 20.65 -20.11
N TYR A 134 17.66 20.12 -21.32
CA TYR A 134 16.67 19.22 -21.90
C TYR A 134 16.75 17.92 -21.10
N SER A 135 15.79 17.73 -20.20
CA SER A 135 15.51 16.42 -19.62
C SER A 135 15.14 15.49 -20.77
N SER A 136 16.03 14.57 -21.12
CA SER A 136 15.68 13.50 -22.06
C SER A 136 14.80 12.51 -21.31
N ILE A 137 13.59 12.30 -21.83
CA ILE A 137 12.71 11.23 -21.39
C ILE A 137 13.34 9.92 -21.88
N ARG A 138 13.74 9.04 -20.95
CA ARG A 138 14.21 7.70 -21.30
C ARG A 138 13.03 6.83 -21.73
N ASN A 139 13.32 5.62 -22.24
CA ASN A 139 12.28 4.64 -22.55
C ASN A 139 11.39 4.39 -21.32
N ILE A 140 10.14 4.85 -21.40
CA ILE A 140 9.16 4.78 -20.30
C ILE A 140 8.68 3.36 -19.99
N THR A 141 9.03 2.39 -20.84
CA THR A 141 8.66 0.97 -20.65
C THR A 141 9.69 0.19 -19.83
N GLU A 142 10.90 0.73 -19.63
CA GLU A 142 11.94 0.06 -18.85
C GLU A 142 11.68 0.25 -17.34
N LEU A 143 11.34 -0.84 -16.67
CA LEU A 143 11.12 -0.85 -15.21
C LEU A 143 12.38 -1.35 -14.50
N LYS A 144 12.95 -0.50 -13.64
CA LYS A 144 14.08 -0.86 -12.77
C LYS A 144 13.72 -0.66 -11.29
N PRO A 145 13.81 -1.69 -10.44
CA PRO A 145 13.57 -1.57 -9.01
C PRO A 145 14.50 -0.54 -8.36
N GLY A 146 13.93 0.38 -7.57
CA GLY A 146 14.66 1.30 -6.71
C GLY A 146 14.67 0.85 -5.24
N PRO A 147 15.25 1.64 -4.32
CA PRO A 147 15.30 1.30 -2.89
C PRO A 147 13.92 1.02 -2.27
N GLY A 148 12.87 1.73 -2.71
CA GLY A 148 11.49 1.48 -2.28
C GLY A 148 10.95 0.12 -2.72
N ALA A 149 11.29 -0.32 -3.93
CA ALA A 149 10.91 -1.64 -4.43
C ALA A 149 11.63 -2.75 -3.64
N GLU A 150 12.89 -2.54 -3.25
CA GLU A 150 13.63 -3.49 -2.40
C GLU A 150 13.08 -3.56 -0.96
N ARG A 151 12.57 -2.44 -0.41
CA ARG A 151 11.82 -2.47 0.86
C ARG A 151 10.55 -3.31 0.71
N LEU A 152 9.73 -3.02 -0.30
CA LEU A 152 8.49 -3.77 -0.54
C LEU A 152 8.78 -5.27 -0.73
N LYS A 153 9.80 -5.63 -1.52
CA LYS A 153 10.22 -7.02 -1.70
C LYS A 153 10.56 -7.70 -0.39
N ARG A 154 11.29 -7.02 0.52
CA ARG A 154 11.60 -7.55 1.85
C ARG A 154 10.33 -7.79 2.68
N LEU A 155 9.39 -6.84 2.68
CA LEU A 155 8.10 -7.02 3.35
C LEU A 155 7.34 -8.24 2.81
N ILE A 156 7.15 -8.32 1.49
CA ILE A 156 6.41 -9.41 0.86
C ILE A 156 7.07 -10.75 1.14
N ASN A 157 8.40 -10.85 0.99
CA ASN A 157 9.12 -12.09 1.30
C ASN A 157 8.94 -12.50 2.77
N GLY A 158 8.99 -11.55 3.70
CA GLY A 158 8.76 -11.82 5.12
C GLY A 158 7.35 -12.34 5.39
N LEU A 159 6.33 -11.70 4.82
CA LEU A 159 4.93 -12.10 4.97
C LEU A 159 4.66 -13.50 4.42
N LEU A 160 5.25 -13.85 3.27
CA LEU A 160 5.03 -15.15 2.61
C LEU A 160 5.85 -16.29 3.23
N SER A 161 6.93 -15.98 3.96
CA SER A 161 7.79 -16.98 4.61
C SER A 161 7.52 -17.16 6.10
N ALA A 162 6.55 -16.44 6.66
CA ALA A 162 6.17 -16.56 8.07
C ALA A 162 5.69 -17.98 8.39
N GLU A 163 6.15 -18.54 9.52
CA GLU A 163 5.80 -19.92 9.95
C GLU A 163 4.29 -20.11 10.12
N ASP A 164 3.60 -19.06 10.54
CA ASP A 164 2.16 -19.01 10.76
C ASP A 164 1.39 -18.49 9.54
N PHE A 165 2.03 -18.32 8.37
CA PHE A 165 1.39 -17.81 7.15
C PHE A 165 0.08 -18.52 6.85
N LYS A 166 0.07 -19.86 6.89
CA LYS A 166 -1.14 -20.66 6.65
C LYS A 166 -2.22 -20.50 7.71
N LYS A 167 -1.85 -20.24 8.97
CA LYS A 167 -2.82 -19.95 10.05
C LYS A 167 -3.43 -18.56 9.91
N ASN A 168 -2.72 -17.65 9.26
CA ASN A 168 -3.15 -16.28 9.01
C ASN A 168 -3.91 -16.10 7.68
N GLN A 169 -4.07 -17.17 6.89
CA GLN A 169 -4.97 -17.15 5.73
C GLN A 169 -6.42 -17.44 6.19
N CYS A 170 -7.39 -17.08 5.35
CA CYS A 170 -8.78 -17.49 5.54
C CYS A 170 -8.86 -19.03 5.67
N SER A 171 -9.56 -19.51 6.69
CA SER A 171 -9.81 -20.94 6.94
C SER A 171 -11.07 -21.43 6.23
#